data_AF-A0A6N7EJP2-F1
#
_entry.id   AF-A0A6N7EJP2-F1
#
_cell.length_a   1.000
_cell.length_b   1.000
_cell.length_c   1.000
_cell.angle_alpha   90.00
_cell.angle_beta   90.00
_cell.angle_gamma   90.00
#
_symmetry.space_group_name_H-M   'P 1'
#
loop_
_entity.id
_entity.type
_entity.pdbx_description
1 polymer ?
#
loop_
_entity_poly.entity_id
_entity_poly.type
_entity_poly.pdbx_seq_one_letter_code
_entity_poly.pdbx_strand_id
1 'polypeptide(L)'
;MSMHTTETPQHSTRCEHCDDSVPHEHLDVRALVTRSADRARTRALRMLAVAGGLAVVTAVVGVTIAGPGRAFGALGVAVLGWLLVTAVAVAAVGVGRARTSDARALVLAALVSAGLAPLVALAVAALGGGWSGALVAGSAWLLCGAVADVVRSRTWRRLLLTPGEAGEHARARAVAERDSSRDLTRWLAQGVLVGASTWLLGVLPLAVVVLVPLAVALAAVTARPVAR
;
A
#
# COMPACT_ATOMS: atom_id res chain seq x y z
N MET A 1 -40.36 12.23 -46.61
CA MET A 1 -40.27 11.22 -45.53
C MET A 1 -39.66 9.98 -46.13
N SER A 2 -38.36 9.76 -45.94
CA SER A 2 -37.67 8.57 -46.45
C SER A 2 -37.11 7.82 -45.26
N MET A 3 -37.71 6.66 -44.98
CA MET A 3 -37.21 5.70 -44.01
C MET A 3 -35.95 5.04 -44.59
N HIS A 4 -34.79 5.36 -44.06
CA HIS A 4 -33.61 4.51 -44.22
C HIS A 4 -33.67 3.42 -43.16
N THR A 5 -34.26 2.28 -43.52
CA THR A 5 -34.05 1.01 -42.82
C THR A 5 -32.71 0.45 -43.27
N THR A 6 -31.66 0.73 -42.51
CA THR A 6 -30.40 0.00 -42.64
C THR A 6 -30.60 -1.37 -42.00
N GLU A 7 -30.93 -2.37 -42.82
CA GLU A 7 -30.84 -3.78 -42.41
C GLU A 7 -29.39 -4.07 -42.02
N THR A 8 -29.14 -4.18 -40.72
CA THR A 8 -27.93 -4.78 -40.21
C THR A 8 -28.10 -6.30 -40.29
N PRO A 9 -27.12 -7.06 -40.82
CA PRO A 9 -27.23 -8.51 -40.88
C PRO A 9 -27.45 -9.05 -39.47
N GLN A 10 -28.56 -9.75 -39.27
CA GLN A 10 -28.88 -10.47 -38.04
C GLN A 10 -27.90 -11.63 -37.85
N HIS A 11 -26.70 -11.32 -37.37
CA HIS A 11 -25.92 -12.32 -36.66
C HIS A 11 -26.69 -12.69 -35.40
N SER A 12 -26.97 -13.99 -35.25
CA SER A 12 -27.65 -14.58 -34.10
C SER A 12 -27.19 -13.94 -32.78
N THR A 13 -28.03 -13.09 -32.20
CA THR A 13 -27.78 -12.38 -30.93
C THR A 13 -27.89 -13.28 -29.70
N ARG A 14 -28.05 -14.59 -29.89
CA ARG A 14 -28.00 -15.57 -28.82
C ARG A 14 -26.57 -16.08 -28.67
N CYS A 15 -26.05 -15.93 -27.47
CA CYS A 15 -24.83 -16.60 -27.08
C CYS A 15 -25.04 -18.13 -27.10
N GLU A 16 -24.11 -18.89 -27.71
CA GLU A 16 -24.16 -20.36 -27.74
C GLU A 16 -24.05 -21.03 -26.36
N HIS A 17 -23.66 -20.28 -25.33
CA HIS A 17 -23.44 -20.76 -23.97
C HIS A 17 -24.52 -20.34 -22.97
N CYS A 18 -25.27 -19.30 -23.28
CA CYS A 18 -26.28 -18.73 -22.43
C CYS A 18 -27.40 -18.33 -23.40
N ASP A 19 -28.57 -18.95 -23.32
CA ASP A 19 -29.74 -18.69 -24.19
C ASP A 19 -30.35 -17.28 -23.99
N ASP A 20 -29.50 -16.34 -23.59
CA ASP A 20 -29.72 -14.93 -23.34
C ASP A 20 -29.47 -14.15 -24.64
N SER A 21 -30.43 -13.29 -24.97
CA SER A 21 -30.43 -12.42 -26.15
C SER A 21 -29.81 -11.05 -25.86
N VAL A 22 -29.44 -10.77 -24.61
CA VAL A 22 -28.78 -9.54 -24.20
C VAL A 22 -27.28 -9.64 -24.50
N PRO A 23 -26.69 -8.70 -25.27
CA PRO A 23 -25.24 -8.66 -25.48
C PRO A 23 -24.51 -8.53 -24.13
N HIS A 24 -23.79 -9.57 -23.74
CA HIS A 24 -22.95 -9.57 -22.54
C HIS A 24 -21.54 -10.04 -22.88
N GLU A 25 -20.55 -9.47 -22.20
CA GLU A 25 -19.15 -9.84 -22.38
C GLU A 25 -18.89 -11.17 -21.67
N HIS A 26 -18.51 -12.22 -22.42
CA HIS A 26 -17.99 -13.45 -21.82
C HIS A 26 -16.62 -13.20 -21.21
N LEU A 27 -16.62 -12.73 -19.97
CA LEU A 27 -15.42 -12.58 -19.19
C LEU A 27 -14.91 -13.99 -18.86
N ASP A 28 -13.81 -14.39 -19.50
CA ASP A 28 -13.04 -15.55 -19.06
C ASP A 28 -12.47 -15.25 -17.66
N VAL A 29 -13.24 -15.61 -16.64
CA VAL A 29 -12.92 -15.39 -15.23
C VAL A 29 -11.58 -16.04 -14.89
N ARG A 30 -11.24 -17.18 -15.50
CA ARG A 30 -9.97 -17.86 -15.25
C ARG A 30 -8.80 -17.05 -15.83
N ALA A 31 -8.92 -16.55 -17.05
CA ALA A 31 -7.91 -15.66 -17.63
C ALA A 31 -7.78 -14.35 -16.84
N LEU A 32 -8.88 -13.79 -16.31
CA LEU A 32 -8.83 -12.57 -15.49
C LEU A 32 -8.16 -12.82 -14.14
N VAL A 33 -8.48 -13.91 -13.46
CA VAL A 33 -7.89 -14.29 -12.18
C VAL A 33 -6.39 -14.54 -12.30
N THR A 34 -5.97 -15.25 -13.34
CA THR A 34 -4.53 -15.49 -13.63
C THR A 34 -3.80 -14.19 -13.94
N ARG A 35 -4.34 -13.35 -14.84
CA ARG A 35 -3.78 -12.02 -15.12
C ARG A 35 -3.70 -11.14 -13.87
N SER A 36 -4.71 -11.16 -13.00
CA SER A 36 -4.70 -10.40 -11.74
C SER A 36 -3.57 -10.88 -10.81
N ALA A 37 -3.42 -12.19 -10.64
CA ALA A 37 -2.35 -12.77 -9.83
C ALA A 37 -0.95 -12.42 -10.39
N ASP A 38 -0.78 -12.52 -11.71
CA ASP A 38 0.50 -12.23 -12.38
C ASP A 38 0.84 -10.73 -12.33
N ARG A 39 -0.15 -9.84 -12.48
CA ARG A 39 0.03 -8.40 -12.28
C ARG A 39 0.46 -8.08 -10.86
N ALA A 40 -0.20 -8.67 -9.85
CA ALA A 40 0.17 -8.48 -8.44
C ALA A 40 1.61 -8.96 -8.16
N ARG A 41 1.99 -10.13 -8.70
CA ARG A 41 3.35 -10.67 -8.59
C ARG A 41 4.37 -9.76 -9.27
N THR A 42 4.10 -9.35 -10.51
CA THR A 42 5.01 -8.49 -11.29
C THR A 42 5.19 -7.13 -10.61
N ARG A 43 4.12 -6.56 -10.06
CA ARG A 43 4.16 -5.32 -9.27
C ARG A 43 5.07 -5.49 -8.05
N ALA A 44 4.85 -6.53 -7.25
CA ALA A 44 5.65 -6.79 -6.06
C ALA A 44 7.14 -6.99 -6.37
N LEU A 45 7.45 -7.72 -7.46
CA LEU A 45 8.84 -7.90 -7.91
C LEU A 45 9.48 -6.60 -8.39
N ARG A 46 8.74 -5.75 -9.14
CA ARG A 46 9.23 -4.43 -9.55
C ARG A 46 9.49 -3.52 -8.34
N MET A 47 8.57 -3.48 -7.39
CA MET A 47 8.76 -2.73 -6.13
C MET A 47 9.99 -3.24 -5.37
N LEU A 48 10.18 -4.55 -5.29
CA LEU A 48 11.33 -5.15 -4.61
C LEU A 48 12.65 -4.81 -5.33
N ALA A 49 12.69 -4.87 -6.66
CA ALA A 49 13.86 -4.52 -7.44
C ALA A 49 14.23 -3.04 -7.28
N VAL A 50 13.25 -2.14 -7.38
CA VAL A 50 13.45 -0.69 -7.19
C VAL A 50 13.89 -0.40 -5.76
N ALA A 51 13.21 -0.95 -4.76
CA ALA A 51 13.56 -0.72 -3.37
C ALA A 51 14.91 -1.31 -2.98
N GLY A 52 15.24 -2.51 -3.50
CA GLY A 52 16.54 -3.14 -3.30
C GLY A 52 17.67 -2.31 -3.90
N GLY A 53 17.49 -1.82 -5.13
CA GLY A 53 18.44 -0.91 -5.77
C GLY A 53 18.63 0.38 -4.97
N LEU A 54 17.55 1.02 -4.54
CA LEU A 54 17.61 2.22 -3.69
C LEU A 54 18.29 1.93 -2.35
N ALA A 55 17.97 0.81 -1.68
CA ALA A 55 18.58 0.43 -0.41
C ALA A 55 20.08 0.20 -0.52
N VAL A 56 20.56 -0.40 -1.62
CA VAL A 56 22.01 -0.55 -1.87
C VAL A 56 22.66 0.81 -2.07
N VAL A 57 22.08 1.67 -2.90
CA VAL A 57 22.62 3.02 -3.15
C VAL A 57 22.67 3.84 -1.85
N THR A 58 21.60 3.85 -1.06
CA THR A 58 21.55 4.59 0.20
C THR A 58 22.46 4.00 1.26
N ALA A 59 22.64 2.68 1.31
CA ALA A 59 23.61 2.04 2.20
C ALA A 59 25.05 2.43 1.85
N VAL A 60 25.42 2.42 0.56
CA VAL A 60 26.76 2.86 0.11
C VAL A 60 27.00 4.31 0.49
N VAL A 61 26.06 5.21 0.17
CA VAL A 61 26.15 6.64 0.52
C VAL A 61 26.20 6.84 2.04
N GLY A 62 25.41 6.10 2.80
CA GLY A 62 25.41 6.16 4.26
C GLY A 62 26.76 5.71 4.86
N VAL A 63 27.32 4.61 4.34
CA VAL A 63 28.61 4.07 4.78
C VAL A 63 29.75 5.05 4.47
N THR A 64 29.75 5.67 3.28
CA THR A 64 30.82 6.61 2.88
C THR A 64 30.79 7.91 3.68
N ILE A 65 29.62 8.37 4.10
CA ILE A 65 29.46 9.66 4.81
C ILE A 65 29.51 9.50 6.33
N ALA A 66 28.76 8.54 6.88
CA ALA A 66 28.54 8.41 8.32
C ALA A 66 29.30 7.24 8.96
N GLY A 67 29.91 6.38 8.13
CA GLY A 67 30.56 5.14 8.56
C GLY A 67 29.58 3.97 8.70
N PRO A 68 30.08 2.72 8.69
CA PRO A 68 29.25 1.52 8.64
C PRO A 68 28.35 1.36 9.87
N GLY A 69 28.87 1.64 11.08
CA GLY A 69 28.09 1.48 12.32
C GLY A 69 26.82 2.33 12.35
N ARG A 70 26.92 3.62 11.98
CA ARG A 70 25.75 4.53 11.93
C ARG A 70 24.81 4.17 10.79
N ALA A 71 25.33 3.85 9.61
CA ALA A 71 24.52 3.48 8.44
C ALA A 71 23.70 2.21 8.71
N PHE A 72 24.33 1.14 9.19
CA PHE A 72 23.64 -0.11 9.52
C PHE A 72 22.77 0.01 10.77
N GLY A 73 23.18 0.81 11.77
CA GLY A 73 22.37 1.10 12.94
C GLY A 73 21.06 1.84 12.58
N ALA A 74 21.15 2.89 11.75
CA ALA A 74 19.99 3.63 11.26
C ALA A 74 19.05 2.74 10.43
N LEU A 75 19.61 1.90 9.54
CA LEU A 75 18.84 0.94 8.76
C LEU A 75 18.13 -0.08 9.66
N GLY A 76 18.85 -0.64 10.64
CA GLY A 76 18.30 -1.58 11.61
C GLY A 76 17.13 -0.97 12.39
N VAL A 77 17.29 0.27 12.89
CA VAL A 77 16.21 0.98 13.59
C VAL A 77 15.04 1.30 12.68
N ALA A 78 15.28 1.68 11.42
CA ALA A 78 14.21 1.95 10.46
C ALA A 78 13.37 0.68 10.20
N VAL A 79 14.03 -0.47 9.99
CA VAL A 79 13.36 -1.75 9.74
C VAL A 79 12.62 -2.24 10.99
N LEU A 80 13.27 -2.25 12.14
CA LEU A 80 12.65 -2.69 13.41
C LEU A 80 11.49 -1.78 13.81
N GLY A 81 11.65 -0.46 13.66
CA GLY A 81 10.60 0.50 13.91
C GLY A 81 9.41 0.29 12.97
N TRP A 82 9.65 0.06 11.68
CA TRP A 82 8.58 -0.27 10.74
C TRP A 82 7.82 -1.54 11.13
N LEU A 83 8.54 -2.60 11.53
CA LEU A 83 7.95 -3.86 11.99
C LEU A 83 7.08 -3.64 13.24
N LEU A 84 7.59 -2.88 14.22
CA LEU A 84 6.86 -2.56 15.44
C LEU A 84 5.59 -1.75 15.14
N VAL A 85 5.69 -0.68 14.36
CA VAL A 85 4.54 0.14 13.95
C VAL A 85 3.48 -0.72 13.25
N THR A 86 3.92 -1.57 12.33
CA THR A 86 3.02 -2.46 11.57
C THR A 86 2.36 -3.50 12.49
N ALA A 87 3.12 -4.11 13.39
CA ALA A 87 2.59 -5.10 14.34
C ALA A 87 1.54 -4.48 15.27
N VAL A 88 1.80 -3.28 15.81
CA VAL A 88 0.86 -2.56 16.66
C VAL A 88 -0.39 -2.14 15.88
N ALA A 89 -0.23 -1.69 14.63
CA ALA A 89 -1.36 -1.35 13.77
C ALA A 89 -2.23 -2.58 13.46
N VAL A 90 -1.63 -3.73 13.16
CA VAL A 90 -2.35 -5.00 12.95
C VAL A 90 -3.09 -5.45 14.21
N ALA A 91 -2.44 -5.35 15.39
CA ALA A 91 -3.09 -5.62 16.66
C ALA A 91 -4.29 -4.67 16.90
N ALA A 92 -4.13 -3.39 16.57
CA ALA A 92 -5.22 -2.40 16.66
C ALA A 92 -6.38 -2.74 15.71
N VAL A 93 -6.13 -3.26 14.50
CA VAL A 93 -7.19 -3.79 13.63
C VAL A 93 -7.90 -4.96 14.31
N GLY A 94 -7.16 -5.92 14.88
CA GLY A 94 -7.74 -7.09 15.56
C GLY A 94 -8.65 -6.70 16.72
N VAL A 95 -8.19 -5.80 17.59
CA VAL A 95 -8.97 -5.26 18.72
C VAL A 95 -10.15 -4.43 18.22
N GLY A 96 -9.95 -3.60 17.19
CA GLY A 96 -10.98 -2.75 16.60
C GLY A 96 -12.10 -3.57 15.97
N ARG A 97 -11.79 -4.65 15.25
CA ARG A 97 -12.76 -5.58 14.66
C ARG A 97 -13.60 -6.31 15.70
N ALA A 98 -13.01 -6.67 16.83
CA ALA A 98 -13.74 -7.29 17.92
C ALA A 98 -14.77 -6.36 18.59
N ARG A 99 -14.69 -5.04 18.36
CA ARG A 99 -15.51 -4.03 19.06
C ARG A 99 -16.31 -3.12 18.13
N THR A 100 -15.97 -3.02 16.85
CA THR A 100 -16.50 -2.04 15.90
C THR A 100 -16.51 -2.59 14.46
N SER A 101 -16.89 -1.77 13.47
CA SER A 101 -16.87 -2.16 12.05
C SER A 101 -15.46 -2.18 11.46
N ASP A 102 -15.29 -2.95 10.37
CA ASP A 102 -14.03 -3.04 9.62
C ASP A 102 -13.46 -1.69 9.21
N ALA A 103 -14.30 -0.76 8.75
CA ALA A 103 -13.88 0.58 8.36
C ALA A 103 -13.27 1.36 9.54
N ARG A 104 -13.90 1.28 10.73
CA ARG A 104 -13.39 1.95 11.94
C ARG A 104 -12.11 1.31 12.45
N ALA A 105 -12.01 -0.02 12.37
CA ALA A 105 -10.79 -0.74 12.73
C ALA A 105 -9.59 -0.34 11.84
N LEU A 106 -9.82 -0.16 10.54
CA LEU A 106 -8.79 0.33 9.60
C LEU A 106 -8.39 1.78 9.88
N VAL A 107 -9.36 2.66 10.18
CA VAL A 107 -9.07 4.05 10.57
C VAL A 107 -8.23 4.06 11.86
N LEU A 108 -8.61 3.28 12.88
CA LEU A 108 -7.83 3.18 14.12
C LEU A 108 -6.38 2.77 13.85
N ALA A 109 -6.16 1.73 13.04
CA ALA A 109 -4.83 1.27 12.69
C ALA A 109 -4.02 2.32 11.91
N ALA A 110 -4.67 3.09 11.03
CA ALA A 110 -4.04 4.21 10.33
C ALA A 110 -3.62 5.33 11.30
N LEU A 111 -4.47 5.69 12.25
CA LEU A 111 -4.16 6.69 13.28
C LEU A 111 -3.01 6.22 14.20
N VAL A 112 -3.03 4.97 14.63
CA VAL A 112 -1.95 4.35 15.43
C VAL A 112 -0.64 4.38 14.65
N SER A 113 -0.66 4.00 13.37
CA SER A 113 0.53 4.06 12.51
C SER A 113 1.05 5.48 12.35
N ALA A 114 0.15 6.44 12.13
CA ALA A 114 0.50 7.86 11.96
C ALA A 114 1.05 8.49 13.25
N GLY A 115 0.62 8.04 14.42
CA GLY A 115 1.15 8.48 15.72
C GLY A 115 2.52 7.89 16.04
N LEU A 116 2.80 6.64 15.63
CA LEU A 116 4.05 5.94 15.96
C LEU A 116 5.17 6.17 14.93
N ALA A 117 4.83 6.36 13.65
CA ALA A 117 5.83 6.56 12.59
C ALA A 117 6.79 7.75 12.85
N PRO A 118 6.35 8.90 13.39
CA PRO A 118 7.25 10.00 13.74
C PRO A 118 8.29 9.63 14.80
N LEU A 119 7.95 8.76 15.76
CA LEU A 119 8.89 8.31 16.79
C LEU A 119 10.01 7.45 16.19
N VAL A 120 9.66 6.58 15.25
CA VAL A 120 10.64 5.79 14.49
C VAL A 120 11.52 6.70 13.66
N ALA A 121 10.92 7.66 12.94
CA ALA A 121 11.67 8.61 12.13
C ALA A 121 12.63 9.46 12.99
N LEU A 122 12.22 9.89 14.19
CA LEU A 122 13.09 10.60 15.12
C LEU A 122 14.27 9.73 15.58
N ALA A 123 14.03 8.46 15.92
CA ALA A 123 15.09 7.54 16.31
C ALA A 123 16.09 7.30 15.17
N VAL A 124 15.61 7.17 13.93
CA VAL A 124 16.48 7.06 12.75
C VAL A 124 17.26 8.35 12.50
N ALA A 125 16.63 9.52 12.64
CA ALA A 125 17.30 10.81 12.49
C ALA A 125 18.42 11.01 13.53
N ALA A 126 18.19 10.61 14.78
CA ALA A 126 19.18 10.68 15.85
C ALA A 126 20.43 9.81 15.59
N LEU A 127 20.27 8.67 14.89
CA LEU A 127 21.38 7.75 14.59
C LEU A 127 22.07 8.06 13.26
N GLY A 128 21.28 8.34 12.22
CA GLY A 128 21.76 8.52 10.86
C GLY A 128 22.25 9.93 10.56
N GLY A 129 21.70 10.94 11.25
CA GLY A 129 22.01 12.36 11.09
C GLY A 129 21.68 12.92 9.69
N GLY A 130 21.27 14.19 9.64
CA GLY A 130 21.15 14.95 8.40
C GLY A 130 20.35 14.25 7.28
N TRP A 131 20.83 14.39 6.05
CA TRP A 131 20.17 13.85 4.85
C TRP A 131 20.45 12.36 4.63
N SER A 132 21.55 11.82 5.15
CA SER A 132 21.86 10.38 5.09
C SER A 132 20.84 9.56 5.88
N GLY A 133 20.47 10.00 7.09
CA GLY A 133 19.42 9.34 7.88
C GLY A 133 18.06 9.36 7.17
N ALA A 134 17.73 10.46 6.49
CA ALA A 134 16.51 10.60 5.71
C ALA A 134 16.44 9.63 4.52
N LEU A 135 17.55 9.47 3.78
CA LEU A 135 17.65 8.50 2.69
C LEU A 135 17.51 7.06 3.19
N VAL A 136 18.15 6.73 4.31
CA VAL A 136 18.03 5.41 4.94
C VAL A 136 16.59 5.14 5.37
N ALA A 137 15.93 6.10 6.02
CA ALA A 137 14.53 5.96 6.43
C ALA A 137 13.58 5.75 5.24
N GLY A 138 13.71 6.59 4.19
CA GLY A 138 12.86 6.49 3.00
C GLY A 138 13.08 5.17 2.24
N SER A 139 14.34 4.74 2.05
CA SER A 139 14.65 3.48 1.38
C SER A 139 14.24 2.25 2.19
N ALA A 140 14.44 2.26 3.52
CA ALA A 140 13.96 1.20 4.40
C ALA A 140 12.43 1.07 4.37
N TRP A 141 11.71 2.20 4.36
CA TRP A 141 10.25 2.23 4.24
C TRP A 141 9.77 1.60 2.92
N LEU A 142 10.39 1.98 1.80
CA LEU A 142 10.11 1.39 0.50
C LEU A 142 10.39 -0.11 0.49
N LEU A 143 11.53 -0.54 1.03
CA LEU A 143 11.93 -1.94 1.08
C LEU A 143 10.94 -2.77 1.91
N CYS A 144 10.57 -2.31 3.09
CA CYS A 144 9.58 -3.00 3.93
C CYS A 144 8.21 -3.05 3.23
N GLY A 145 7.80 -1.95 2.57
CA GLY A 145 6.57 -1.90 1.78
C GLY A 145 6.58 -2.87 0.59
N ALA A 146 7.72 -3.04 -0.08
CA ALA A 146 7.89 -3.99 -1.17
C ALA A 146 7.81 -5.44 -0.67
N VAL A 147 8.45 -5.77 0.46
CA VAL A 147 8.35 -7.08 1.11
C VAL A 147 6.90 -7.37 1.52
N ALA A 148 6.19 -6.37 2.08
CA ALA A 148 4.79 -6.49 2.40
C ALA A 148 3.93 -6.76 1.15
N ASP A 149 4.23 -6.15 0.00
CA ASP A 149 3.51 -6.43 -1.25
C ASP A 149 3.82 -7.81 -1.83
N VAL A 150 5.02 -8.37 -1.59
CA VAL A 150 5.32 -9.78 -1.90
C VAL A 150 4.46 -10.72 -1.07
N VAL A 151 4.32 -10.46 0.24
CA VAL A 151 3.43 -11.25 1.09
C VAL A 151 1.97 -11.08 0.64
N ARG A 152 1.55 -9.85 0.37
CA ARG A 152 0.20 -9.54 -0.12
C ARG A 152 -0.11 -10.23 -1.44
N SER A 153 0.81 -10.23 -2.41
CA SER A 153 0.59 -10.89 -3.71
C SER A 153 0.46 -12.41 -3.57
N ARG A 154 1.21 -13.04 -2.66
CA ARG A 154 1.05 -14.47 -2.32
C ARG A 154 -0.31 -14.75 -1.67
N THR A 155 -0.71 -13.93 -0.70
CA THR A 155 -2.01 -14.05 -0.03
C THR A 155 -3.16 -13.80 -1.00
N TRP A 156 -3.03 -12.83 -1.89
CA TRP A 156 -4.01 -12.52 -2.94
C TRP A 156 -4.22 -13.71 -3.87
N ARG A 157 -3.14 -14.33 -4.36
CA ARG A 157 -3.21 -15.54 -5.17
C ARG A 157 -3.92 -16.68 -4.44
N ARG A 158 -3.68 -16.85 -3.14
CA ARG A 158 -4.38 -17.86 -2.33
C ARG A 158 -5.88 -17.55 -2.25
N LEU A 159 -6.25 -16.32 -1.90
CA LEU A 159 -7.66 -15.88 -1.79
C LEU A 159 -8.44 -16.07 -3.10
N LEU A 160 -7.83 -15.76 -4.25
CA LEU A 160 -8.45 -15.96 -5.55
C LEU A 160 -8.80 -17.42 -5.86
N LEU A 161 -8.03 -18.36 -5.31
CA LEU A 161 -8.19 -19.80 -5.49
C LEU A 161 -9.03 -20.45 -4.39
N THR A 162 -9.33 -19.73 -3.31
CA THR A 162 -10.16 -20.25 -2.22
C THR A 162 -11.61 -20.42 -2.71
N PRO A 163 -12.26 -21.57 -2.44
CA PRO A 163 -13.69 -21.74 -2.70
C PRO A 163 -14.54 -20.97 -1.66
N GLY A 164 -15.79 -20.65 -2.03
CA GLY A 164 -16.75 -19.94 -1.16
C GLY A 164 -16.68 -18.41 -1.24
N GLU A 165 -17.45 -17.75 -0.36
CA GLU A 165 -17.73 -16.31 -0.38
C GLU A 165 -16.46 -15.44 -0.40
N ALA A 166 -15.44 -15.80 0.39
CA ALA A 166 -14.18 -15.06 0.46
C ALA A 166 -13.45 -15.04 -0.90
N GLY A 167 -13.49 -16.15 -1.63
CA GLY A 167 -12.92 -16.23 -2.97
C GLY A 167 -13.75 -15.50 -4.01
N GLU A 168 -15.08 -15.55 -3.89
CA GLU A 168 -15.99 -14.80 -4.77
C GLU A 168 -15.80 -13.29 -4.64
N HIS A 169 -15.70 -12.77 -3.42
CA HIS A 169 -15.38 -11.37 -3.18
C HIS A 169 -14.01 -10.98 -3.74
N ALA A 170 -12.99 -11.84 -3.59
CA ALA A 170 -11.67 -11.58 -4.16
C ALA A 170 -11.71 -11.54 -5.70
N ARG A 171 -12.44 -12.46 -6.34
CA ARG A 171 -12.64 -12.50 -7.79
C ARG A 171 -13.42 -11.28 -8.29
N ALA A 172 -14.51 -10.90 -7.62
CA ALA A 172 -15.28 -9.70 -7.95
C ALA A 172 -14.42 -8.43 -7.88
N ARG A 173 -13.58 -8.33 -6.83
CA ARG A 173 -12.64 -7.23 -6.68
C ARG A 173 -11.55 -7.23 -7.78
N ALA A 174 -11.05 -8.39 -8.17
CA ALA A 174 -10.09 -8.49 -9.28
C ALA A 174 -10.66 -7.98 -10.61
N VAL A 175 -11.96 -8.20 -10.84
CA VAL A 175 -12.67 -7.66 -12.02
C VAL A 175 -12.81 -6.14 -11.90
N ALA A 176 -13.19 -5.62 -10.73
CA ALA A 176 -13.35 -4.18 -10.51
C ALA A 176 -12.03 -3.39 -10.63
N GLU A 177 -10.90 -3.98 -10.22
CA GLU A 177 -9.59 -3.31 -10.22
C GLU A 177 -8.79 -3.50 -11.54
N ARG A 178 -9.42 -4.06 -12.59
CA ARG A 178 -8.74 -4.50 -13.83
C ARG A 178 -7.94 -3.41 -14.56
N ASP A 179 -8.26 -2.14 -14.34
CA ASP A 179 -7.66 -0.97 -15.02
C ASP A 179 -6.87 -0.03 -14.09
N SER A 180 -6.59 -0.43 -12.85
CA SER A 180 -5.87 0.42 -11.89
C SER A 180 -4.33 0.37 -12.10
N SER A 181 -3.71 1.53 -12.38
CA SER A 181 -2.27 1.64 -12.70
C SER A 181 -1.46 2.55 -11.76
N ARG A 182 -2.09 3.16 -10.74
CA ARG A 182 -1.50 4.24 -9.92
C ARG A 182 -0.72 3.77 -8.67
N ASP A 183 -0.41 2.48 -8.56
CA ASP A 183 0.11 1.94 -7.30
C ASP A 183 1.60 2.25 -7.08
N LEU A 184 2.42 2.20 -8.13
CA LEU A 184 3.87 2.38 -8.01
C LEU A 184 4.24 3.83 -7.63
N THR A 185 3.58 4.81 -8.25
CA THR A 185 3.82 6.23 -7.97
C THR A 185 3.41 6.61 -6.56
N ARG A 186 2.27 6.10 -6.07
CA ARG A 186 1.82 6.29 -4.69
C ARG A 186 2.81 5.70 -3.69
N TRP A 187 3.30 4.49 -3.96
CA TRP A 187 4.30 3.85 -3.11
C TRP A 187 5.63 4.61 -3.08
N LEU A 188 6.14 5.05 -4.24
CA LEU A 188 7.35 5.88 -4.30
C LEU A 188 7.18 7.21 -3.55
N ALA A 189 6.03 7.87 -3.73
CA ALA A 189 5.72 9.11 -3.03
C ALA A 189 5.71 8.91 -1.50
N GLN A 190 5.21 7.78 -1.00
CA GLN A 190 5.27 7.46 0.44
C GLN A 190 6.71 7.38 0.95
N GLY A 191 7.62 6.74 0.20
CA GLY A 191 9.04 6.67 0.56
C GLY A 191 9.70 8.05 0.61
N VAL A 192 9.43 8.90 -0.39
CA VAL A 192 9.93 10.28 -0.44
C VAL A 192 9.39 11.10 0.74
N LEU A 193 8.09 11.00 1.03
CA LEU A 193 7.46 11.70 2.14
C LEU A 193 8.07 11.26 3.48
N VAL A 194 8.27 9.96 3.70
CA VAL A 194 8.92 9.44 4.93
C VAL A 194 10.35 9.95 5.07
N GLY A 195 11.12 9.96 3.98
CA GLY A 195 12.47 10.54 3.98
C GLY A 195 12.45 12.04 4.32
N ALA A 196 11.60 12.82 3.64
CA ALA A 196 11.44 14.24 3.91
C ALA A 196 11.00 14.53 5.34
N SER A 197 10.04 13.77 5.88
CA SER A 197 9.60 13.89 7.27
C SER A 197 10.71 13.53 8.26
N THR A 198 11.53 12.52 7.97
CA THR A 198 12.69 12.15 8.80
C THR A 198 13.73 13.25 8.82
N TRP A 199 14.02 13.85 7.67
CA TRP A 199 14.91 15.01 7.57
C TRP A 199 14.38 16.19 8.38
N LEU A 200 13.10 16.54 8.19
CA LEU A 200 12.43 17.62 8.93
C LEU A 200 12.44 17.36 10.45
N LEU A 201 12.22 16.13 10.89
CA LEU A 201 12.31 15.72 12.30
C LEU A 201 13.71 15.90 12.88
N GLY A 202 14.75 15.68 12.08
CA GLY A 202 16.14 15.94 12.49
C GLY A 202 16.44 17.42 12.70
N VAL A 203 15.74 18.32 11.97
CA VAL A 203 15.94 19.78 12.05
C VAL A 203 15.01 20.42 13.10
N LEU A 204 13.77 19.94 13.23
CA LEU A 204 12.70 20.50 14.07
C LEU A 204 12.04 19.42 14.94
N PRO A 205 12.79 18.73 15.83
CA PRO A 205 12.30 17.55 16.54
C PRO A 205 11.08 17.85 17.44
N LEU A 206 11.09 18.98 18.15
CA LEU A 206 10.01 19.38 19.04
C LEU A 206 8.71 19.73 18.30
N ALA A 207 8.80 20.42 17.16
CA ALA A 207 7.61 20.83 16.42
C ALA A 207 6.91 19.62 15.79
N VAL A 208 7.66 18.68 15.21
CA VAL A 208 7.05 17.57 14.44
C VAL A 208 6.50 16.46 15.34
N VAL A 209 7.14 16.17 16.48
CA VAL A 209 6.62 15.20 17.47
C VAL A 209 5.29 15.63 18.06
N VAL A 210 5.05 16.94 18.19
CA VAL A 210 3.79 17.47 18.75
C VAL A 210 2.74 17.68 17.67
N LEU A 211 3.12 18.26 16.52
CA LEU A 211 2.17 18.67 15.49
C LEU A 211 1.61 17.48 14.70
N VAL A 212 2.36 16.39 14.50
CA VAL A 212 1.87 15.24 13.73
C VAL A 212 0.76 14.49 14.48
N PRO A 213 0.93 14.09 15.76
CA PRO A 213 -0.17 13.51 16.53
C PRO A 213 -1.35 14.45 16.68
N LEU A 214 -1.11 15.76 16.81
CA LEU A 214 -2.17 16.76 16.90
C LEU A 214 -2.97 16.88 15.59
N ALA A 215 -2.30 16.91 14.43
CA ALA A 215 -2.94 16.95 13.12
C ALA A 215 -3.75 15.66 12.85
N VAL A 216 -3.22 14.51 13.27
CA VAL A 216 -3.91 13.21 13.19
C VAL A 216 -5.14 13.19 14.11
N ALA A 217 -5.03 13.72 15.33
CA ALA A 217 -6.14 13.86 16.27
C ALA A 217 -7.23 14.81 15.73
N LEU A 218 -6.84 15.95 15.15
CA LEU A 218 -7.74 16.90 14.52
C LEU A 218 -8.44 16.30 13.29
N ALA A 219 -7.70 15.57 12.44
CA ALA A 219 -8.28 14.85 11.30
C ALA A 219 -9.29 13.78 11.77
N ALA A 220 -8.99 13.06 12.86
CA ALA A 220 -9.91 12.09 13.44
C ALA A 220 -11.18 12.72 14.05
N VAL A 221 -11.05 13.90 14.67
CA VAL A 221 -12.18 14.64 15.25
C VAL A 221 -13.07 15.23 14.15
N THR A 222 -12.48 15.78 13.09
CA THR A 222 -13.20 16.40 11.97
C THR A 222 -13.82 15.39 11.01
N ALA A 223 -13.27 14.17 10.91
CA ALA A 223 -13.86 13.08 10.13
C ALA A 223 -15.06 12.40 10.82
N ARG A 224 -15.50 12.86 12.01
CA ARG A 224 -16.73 12.37 12.62
C ARG A 224 -17.91 12.77 11.73
N PRO A 225 -18.72 11.81 11.23
CA PRO A 225 -19.90 12.16 10.48
C PRO A 225 -20.83 13.00 11.36
N VAL A 226 -21.25 14.16 10.87
CA VAL A 226 -22.37 14.90 11.44
C VAL A 226 -23.56 13.95 11.37
N ALA A 227 -24.08 13.56 12.54
CA ALA A 227 -25.29 12.76 12.62
C ALA A 227 -26.40 13.50 11.84
N ARG A 228 -26.85 12.88 10.75
CA ARG A 228 -28.12 13.20 10.09
C ARG A 228 -29.04 12.02 10.29
#